data_AF-A0A920RG23-F1
#
_entry.id   AF-A0A920RG23-F1
#
_cell.length_a   1.000
_cell.length_b   1.000
_cell.length_c   1.000
_cell.angle_alpha   90.00
_cell.angle_beta   90.00
_cell.angle_gamma   90.00
#
_symmetry.space_group_name_H-M   'P 1'
#
loop_
_entity.id
_entity.type
_entity.pdbx_description
1 polymer ?
#
loop_
_entity_poly.entity_id
_entity_poly.type
_entity_poly.pdbx_seq_one_letter_code
_entity_poly.pdbx_strand_id
1 'polypeptide(L)'
;MTLDLKAPEGNAILKRLAASADVLIDNFKPGTIERLGIDQSWRQSHAPKLVHCQISGYGTSGPKGGKPGYDFILQAETGLMSITGDINGSP
;
A
#
# COMPACT_ATOMS: atom_id res chain seq x y z
N MET A 1 10.62 -16.92 1.10
CA MET A 1 10.15 -17.09 -0.30
C MET A 1 10.37 -15.79 -1.04
N THR A 2 10.81 -15.84 -2.29
CA THR A 2 11.02 -14.67 -3.16
C THR A 2 10.22 -14.85 -4.45
N LEU A 3 9.56 -13.80 -4.93
CA LEU A 3 8.78 -13.82 -6.17
C LEU A 3 9.05 -12.54 -6.95
N ASP A 4 9.31 -12.68 -8.25
CA ASP A 4 9.21 -11.56 -9.18
C ASP A 4 7.74 -11.41 -9.60
N LEU A 5 7.06 -10.40 -9.07
CA LEU A 5 5.64 -10.18 -9.32
C LEU A 5 5.33 -9.70 -10.75
N LYS A 6 6.35 -9.26 -11.50
CA LYS A 6 6.23 -8.87 -12.91
C LYS A 6 6.38 -10.06 -13.85
N ALA A 7 7.07 -11.11 -13.41
CA ALA A 7 7.14 -12.36 -14.17
C ALA A 7 5.76 -13.05 -14.17
N PRO A 8 5.28 -13.58 -15.30
CA PRO A 8 3.98 -14.26 -15.38
C PRO A 8 3.82 -15.37 -14.34
N GLU A 9 4.88 -16.15 -14.10
CA GLU A 9 4.92 -17.24 -13.13
C GLU A 9 4.82 -16.72 -11.69
N GLY A 10 5.54 -15.66 -11.35
CA GLY A 10 5.47 -15.04 -10.02
C GLY A 10 4.12 -14.39 -9.76
N ASN A 11 3.51 -13.77 -10.78
CA ASN A 11 2.16 -13.25 -10.71
C ASN A 11 1.11 -14.35 -10.47
N ALA A 12 1.25 -15.49 -11.16
CA ALA A 12 0.37 -16.64 -10.98
C ALA A 12 0.49 -17.22 -9.56
N ILE A 13 1.71 -17.31 -9.02
CA ILE A 13 1.94 -17.74 -7.64
C ILE A 13 1.31 -16.75 -6.65
N LEU A 14 1.50 -15.43 -6.85
CA LEU A 14 0.86 -14.39 -6.02
C LEU A 14 -0.66 -14.55 -5.99
N LYS A 15 -1.30 -14.72 -7.14
CA LYS A 15 -2.76 -14.91 -7.24
C LYS A 15 -3.24 -16.16 -6.51
N ARG A 16 -2.51 -17.27 -6.63
CA ARG A 16 -2.83 -18.50 -5.89
C ARG A 16 -2.73 -18.30 -4.39
N LEU A 17 -1.68 -17.62 -3.92
CA LEU A 17 -1.51 -17.30 -2.50
C LEU A 17 -2.62 -16.38 -2.00
N ALA A 18 -2.94 -15.32 -2.74
CA ALA A 18 -3.99 -14.37 -2.42
C ALA A 18 -5.39 -15.02 -2.38
N ALA A 19 -5.67 -15.99 -3.26
CA ALA A 19 -6.94 -16.71 -3.27
C ALA A 19 -7.15 -17.59 -2.03
N SER A 20 -6.07 -18.07 -1.42
CA SER A 20 -6.11 -18.86 -0.18
C SER A 20 -5.91 -18.06 1.10
N ALA A 21 -5.60 -16.76 1.01
CA ALA A 21 -5.28 -15.93 2.16
C ALA A 21 -6.54 -15.28 2.74
N ASP A 22 -6.54 -15.07 4.05
CA ASP A 22 -7.55 -14.24 4.72
C ASP A 22 -7.25 -12.74 4.57
N VAL A 23 -5.95 -12.38 4.54
CA VAL A 23 -5.49 -10.98 4.49
C VAL A 23 -4.35 -10.82 3.49
N LEU A 24 -4.45 -9.79 2.63
CA LEU A 24 -3.37 -9.27 1.80
C LEU A 24 -2.99 -7.88 2.33
N ILE A 25 -1.73 -7.68 2.68
CA ILE A 25 -1.19 -6.40 3.13
C ILE A 25 -0.15 -5.94 2.12
N ASP A 26 -0.25 -4.70 1.67
CA ASP A 26 0.79 -4.08 0.85
C ASP A 26 0.95 -2.59 1.17
N ASN A 27 2.13 -2.06 0.84
CA ASN A 27 2.44 -0.64 0.92
C ASN A 27 2.95 -0.08 -0.42
N PHE A 28 2.49 -0.65 -1.54
CA PHE A 28 2.84 -0.13 -2.85
C PHE A 28 2.10 1.19 -3.14
N LYS A 29 2.51 1.87 -4.22
CA LYS A 29 1.73 2.99 -4.74
C LYS A 29 0.30 2.52 -5.05
N PRO A 30 -0.73 3.33 -4.76
CA PRO A 30 -2.12 2.99 -5.09
C PRO A 30 -2.30 2.45 -6.51
N GLY A 31 -3.12 1.41 -6.65
CA GLY A 31 -3.38 0.77 -7.94
C GLY A 31 -2.35 -0.29 -8.36
N THR A 32 -1.33 -0.58 -7.56
CA THR A 32 -0.29 -1.55 -7.95
C THR A 32 -0.78 -2.97 -7.88
N ILE A 33 -1.55 -3.34 -6.86
CA ILE A 33 -2.15 -4.67 -6.73
C ILE A 33 -3.17 -4.92 -7.86
N GLU A 34 -3.95 -3.90 -8.24
CA GLU A 34 -4.85 -3.94 -9.39
C GLU A 34 -4.08 -4.15 -10.69
N ARG A 35 -2.96 -3.44 -10.89
CA ARG A 35 -2.06 -3.65 -12.04
C ARG A 35 -1.42 -5.03 -12.07
N LEU A 36 -1.27 -5.69 -10.91
CA LEU A 36 -0.85 -7.09 -10.80
C LEU A 36 -2.03 -8.07 -11.00
N GLY A 37 -3.23 -7.58 -11.29
CA GLY A 37 -4.41 -8.38 -11.63
C GLY A 37 -5.17 -8.93 -10.43
N ILE A 38 -5.02 -8.33 -9.24
CA ILE A 38 -5.83 -8.62 -8.05
C ILE A 38 -6.75 -7.42 -7.80
N ASP A 39 -7.57 -7.07 -8.79
CA ASP A 39 -8.57 -6.00 -8.67
C ASP A 39 -9.84 -6.48 -7.96
N GLN A 40 -10.83 -5.59 -7.82
CA GLN A 40 -12.10 -5.90 -7.16
C GLN A 40 -12.85 -7.06 -7.82
N SER A 41 -12.86 -7.13 -9.15
CA SER A 41 -13.54 -8.21 -9.88
C SER A 41 -12.86 -9.55 -9.64
N TRP A 42 -11.53 -9.57 -9.69
CA TRP A 42 -10.76 -10.77 -9.39
C TRP A 42 -10.99 -11.24 -7.96
N ARG A 43 -10.98 -10.32 -6.98
CA ARG A 43 -11.24 -10.65 -5.56
C ARG A 43 -12.64 -11.22 -5.36
N GLN A 44 -13.66 -10.64 -5.98
CA GLN A 44 -15.03 -11.17 -5.88
C GLN A 44 -15.16 -12.60 -6.42
N SER A 45 -14.46 -12.93 -7.52
CA SER A 45 -14.54 -14.26 -8.13
C SER A 45 -13.64 -15.30 -7.47
N HIS A 46 -12.45 -14.92 -7.01
CA HIS A 46 -11.41 -15.90 -6.60
C HIS A 46 -11.07 -15.84 -5.11
N ALA A 47 -11.35 -14.72 -4.44
CA ALA A 47 -10.95 -14.48 -3.06
C ALA A 47 -12.00 -13.63 -2.31
N PRO A 48 -13.30 -14.01 -2.29
CA PRO A 48 -14.38 -13.13 -1.80
C PRO A 48 -14.30 -12.81 -0.30
N LYS A 49 -13.51 -13.57 0.46
CA LYS A 49 -13.26 -13.34 1.89
C LYS A 49 -11.98 -12.56 2.17
N LEU A 50 -11.17 -12.27 1.15
CA LEU A 50 -9.88 -11.62 1.31
C LEU A 50 -10.05 -10.17 1.77
N VAL A 51 -9.47 -9.85 2.93
CA VAL A 51 -9.31 -8.48 3.39
C VAL A 51 -8.05 -7.89 2.77
N HIS A 52 -8.18 -6.79 2.03
CA HIS A 52 -7.03 -6.08 1.45
C HIS A 52 -6.72 -4.82 2.27
N CYS A 53 -5.57 -4.81 2.93
CA CYS A 53 -5.07 -3.68 3.70
C CYS A 53 -3.95 -2.98 2.91
N GLN A 54 -4.26 -1.83 2.32
CA GLN A 54 -3.29 -1.01 1.59
C GLN A 54 -2.80 0.14 2.48
N ILE A 55 -1.49 0.24 2.67
CA ILE A 55 -0.83 1.30 3.42
C ILE A 55 -0.23 2.31 2.44
N SER A 56 -0.63 3.58 2.53
CA SER A 56 -0.08 4.64 1.68
C SER A 56 -0.01 5.95 2.47
N GLY A 57 0.94 6.82 2.15
CA GLY A 57 1.16 8.03 2.95
C GLY A 57 -0.02 9.02 2.92
N TYR A 58 -0.64 9.23 1.77
CA TYR A 58 -1.75 10.18 1.60
C TYR A 58 -3.10 9.54 1.25
N GLY A 59 -3.19 8.21 1.32
CA GLY A 59 -4.38 7.49 0.88
C GLY A 59 -4.58 7.48 -0.64
N THR A 60 -5.73 6.96 -1.06
CA THR A 60 -6.13 6.84 -2.48
C THR A 60 -7.08 7.95 -2.95
N SER A 61 -7.58 8.77 -2.03
CA SER A 61 -8.58 9.81 -2.28
C SER A 61 -8.12 11.18 -1.76
N GLY A 62 -8.87 12.23 -2.10
CA GLY A 62 -8.58 13.60 -1.70
C GLY A 62 -7.46 14.28 -2.50
N PRO A 63 -7.15 15.55 -2.19
CA PRO A 63 -6.28 16.39 -3.02
C PRO A 63 -4.80 15.96 -3.03
N LYS A 64 -4.38 15.16 -2.04
CA LYS A 64 -3.04 14.56 -1.98
C LYS A 64 -3.05 13.05 -2.26
N GLY A 65 -4.21 12.47 -2.55
CA GLY A 65 -4.33 11.04 -2.84
C GLY A 65 -3.39 10.59 -3.95
N GLY A 66 -2.71 9.45 -3.75
CA GLY A 66 -1.75 8.92 -4.72
C GLY A 66 -0.36 9.58 -4.72
N LYS A 67 -0.13 10.66 -3.95
CA LYS A 67 1.21 11.21 -3.78
C LYS A 67 2.11 10.24 -3.01
N PRO A 68 3.43 10.20 -3.29
CA PRO A 68 4.37 9.47 -2.47
C PRO A 68 4.43 10.11 -1.08
N GLY A 69 4.26 9.32 -0.02
CA GLY A 69 4.46 9.75 1.34
C GLY A 69 5.48 8.83 2.00
N TYR A 70 6.52 9.44 2.56
CA TYR A 70 7.51 8.78 3.38
C TYR A 70 7.41 9.34 4.78
N ASP A 71 7.87 8.56 5.77
CA ASP A 71 7.77 8.88 7.18
C ASP A 71 8.15 10.34 7.50
N PHE A 72 9.36 10.77 7.11
CA PHE A 72 9.86 12.12 7.37
C PHE A 72 8.97 13.23 6.78
N ILE A 73 8.40 13.01 5.59
CA ILE A 73 7.47 13.98 4.96
C ILE A 73 6.19 14.06 5.77
N LEU A 74 5.66 12.93 6.23
CA LEU A 74 4.44 12.90 7.03
C LEU A 74 4.67 13.52 8.40
N GLN A 75 5.82 13.30 9.03
CA GLN A 75 6.19 13.99 10.27
C GLN A 75 6.23 15.52 10.09
N ALA A 76 6.78 16.01 8.98
CA ALA A 76 6.79 17.43 8.65
C ALA A 76 5.38 17.99 8.43
N GLU A 77 4.59 17.31 7.59
CA GLU A 77 3.28 17.81 7.18
C GLU A 77 2.19 17.68 8.25
N THR A 78 2.32 16.71 9.17
CA THR A 78 1.39 16.56 10.31
C THR A 78 1.67 17.55 11.44
N GLY A 79 2.77 18.30 11.36
CA GLY A 79 3.20 19.24 12.39
C GLY A 79 3.96 18.58 13.54
N LEU A 80 4.18 17.26 13.50
CA LEU A 80 4.92 16.54 14.53
C LEU A 80 6.33 17.10 14.71
N MET A 81 7.02 17.39 13.61
CA MET A 81 8.33 18.06 13.65
C MET A 81 8.25 19.43 14.32
N SER A 82 7.21 20.22 14.02
CA SER A 82 7.08 21.57 14.56
C SER A 82 6.90 21.63 16.09
N ILE A 83 6.50 20.53 16.72
CA ILE A 83 6.28 20.44 18.17
C ILE A 83 7.33 19.60 18.89
N THR A 84 8.35 19.12 18.17
CA THR A 84 9.38 18.23 18.69
C THR A 84 10.73 18.91 18.56
N GLY A 85 11.43 19.13 19.67
CA GLY A 85 12.75 19.78 19.69
C GLY A 85 12.82 20.95 20.66
N ASP A 86 13.95 21.66 20.64
CA ASP A 86 14.13 22.90 21.40
C ASP A 86 13.34 24.04 20.74
N ILE A 87 12.75 24.93 21.54
CA ILE A 87 11.99 26.09 21.05
C ILE A 87 12.81 27.03 20.16
N ASN A 88 14.13 27.07 20.37
CA ASN A 88 15.09 27.85 19.57
C ASN A 88 15.91 26.98 18.61
N GLY A 89 15.64 25.68 18.55
CA GLY A 89 16.29 24.72 17.68
C GLY A 89 15.61 24.58 16.33
N SER A 90 16.22 23.80 15.42
CA SER A 90 15.49 23.31 14.25
C SER A 90 14.49 22.20 14.65
N PRO A 91 13.39 22.04 13.89
CA PRO A 91 12.56 20.85 13.96
C PRO A 91 13.36 19.57 13.66
#